data_AF-A0A526UXZ4-F1
#
_entry.id   AF-A0A526UXZ4-F1
#
_cell.length_a   1.000
_cell.length_b   1.000
_cell.length_c   1.000
_cell.angle_alpha   90.00
_cell.angle_beta   90.00
_cell.angle_gamma   90.00
#
_symmetry.space_group_name_H-M   'P 1'
#
loop_
_entity.id
_entity.type
_entity.pdbx_description
1 polymer ?
#
loop_
_entity_poly.entity_id
_entity_poly.type
_entity_poly.pdbx_seq_one_letter_code
_entity_poly.pdbx_strand_id
1 'polypeptide(L)'
;LYEGCRFGAVPISMGNTETGRFLKQQDIGVLLPQASPEALEAVLGKVEEHRFARLKERVLARNPRTWSYDRSDCRALVERLRSLTAVPGSFAAEALA
;
A
#
# COMPACT_ATOMS: atom_id res chain seq x y z
N LEU A 1 -5.13 -2.30 -5.05
CA LEU A 1 -4.48 -2.52 -3.74
C LEU A 1 -5.53 -2.59 -2.64
N TYR A 2 -6.13 -1.49 -2.24
CA TYR A 2 -7.00 -1.38 -1.05
C TYR A 2 -8.09 -2.45 -0.93
N GLU A 3 -9.28 -2.22 -1.51
CA GLU A 3 -10.44 -3.11 -1.35
C GLU A 3 -10.16 -4.54 -1.83
N GLY A 4 -9.54 -4.69 -3.00
CA GLY A 4 -9.18 -6.01 -3.52
C GLY A 4 -8.31 -6.81 -2.54
N CYS A 5 -7.19 -6.26 -2.07
CA CYS A 5 -6.31 -6.97 -1.14
C CYS A 5 -6.93 -7.14 0.24
N ARG A 6 -7.80 -6.23 0.68
CA ARG A 6 -8.60 -6.39 1.90
C ARG A 6 -9.44 -7.67 1.91
N PHE A 7 -9.83 -8.15 0.73
CA PHE A 7 -10.56 -9.39 0.52
C PHE A 7 -9.75 -10.49 -0.20
N GLY A 8 -8.42 -10.35 -0.25
CA GLY A 8 -7.52 -11.41 -0.73
C GLY A 8 -7.30 -11.46 -2.24
N ALA A 9 -7.72 -10.46 -3.00
CA ALA A 9 -7.33 -10.37 -4.41
C ALA A 9 -5.81 -10.18 -4.52
N VAL A 10 -5.16 -11.03 -5.31
CA VAL A 10 -3.72 -10.95 -5.59
C VAL A 10 -3.48 -9.76 -6.52
N PRO A 11 -2.77 -8.71 -6.09
CA PRO A 11 -2.58 -7.52 -6.90
C PRO A 11 -1.54 -7.78 -8.00
N ILE A 12 -1.75 -7.15 -9.16
CA ILE A 12 -0.79 -7.11 -10.26
C ILE A 12 -0.36 -5.65 -10.44
N SER A 13 0.94 -5.41 -10.59
CA SER A 13 1.46 -4.06 -10.79
C SER A 13 2.71 -4.03 -11.66
N MET A 14 2.98 -2.88 -12.24
CA MET A 14 4.22 -2.57 -12.94
C MET A 14 5.38 -2.45 -11.95
N GLY A 15 6.48 -3.16 -12.19
CA GLY A 15 7.64 -3.22 -11.28
C GLY A 15 8.37 -1.90 -11.08
N ASN A 16 8.26 -0.97 -12.03
CA ASN A 16 8.89 0.36 -11.99
C ASN A 16 8.00 1.44 -11.34
N THR A 17 6.91 1.05 -10.67
CA THR A 17 6.00 1.98 -9.98
C THR A 17 6.16 1.89 -8.47
N GLU A 18 5.70 2.91 -7.76
CA GLU A 18 5.58 2.90 -6.30
C GLU A 18 4.73 1.70 -5.81
N THR A 19 3.62 1.43 -6.50
CA THR A 19 2.78 0.25 -6.25
C THR A 19 3.60 -1.04 -6.38
N GLY A 20 4.39 -1.19 -7.45
CA GLY A 20 5.27 -2.35 -7.64
C GLY A 20 6.34 -2.48 -6.55
N ARG A 21 6.94 -1.36 -6.13
CA ARG A 21 7.88 -1.32 -5.01
C ARG A 21 7.22 -1.78 -3.71
N PHE A 22 6.02 -1.29 -3.40
CA PHE A 22 5.25 -1.72 -2.23
C PHE A 22 4.95 -3.22 -2.28
N LEU A 23 4.46 -3.74 -3.42
CA LEU A 23 4.21 -5.16 -3.61
C LEU A 23 5.47 -6.02 -3.37
N LYS A 24 6.62 -5.59 -3.90
CA LYS A 24 7.91 -6.27 -3.69
C LYS A 24 8.31 -6.29 -2.22
N GLN A 25 8.16 -5.16 -1.51
CA GLN A 25 8.53 -5.03 -0.10
C GLN A 25 7.63 -5.85 0.83
N GLN A 26 6.33 -5.89 0.53
CA GLN A 26 5.37 -6.72 1.25
C GLN A 26 5.46 -8.19 0.84
N ASP A 27 6.21 -8.47 -0.23
CA ASP A 27 6.31 -9.74 -0.92
C ASP A 27 4.91 -10.30 -1.14
N ILE A 28 4.11 -9.60 -1.94
CA ILE A 28 2.74 -9.98 -2.32
C ILE A 28 2.52 -9.62 -3.79
N GLY A 29 1.57 -10.30 -4.43
CA GLY A 29 1.18 -9.96 -5.79
C GLY A 29 2.14 -10.42 -6.88
N VAL A 30 1.92 -9.89 -8.08
CA VAL A 30 2.65 -10.19 -9.30
C VAL A 30 3.18 -8.90 -9.91
N LEU A 31 4.46 -8.89 -10.30
CA LEU A 31 5.10 -7.74 -10.93
C LEU A 31 5.25 -7.97 -12.43
N LEU A 32 4.78 -7.00 -13.21
CA LEU A 32 4.96 -6.95 -14.66
C LEU A 32 6.11 -6.00 -15.01
N PRO A 33 6.97 -6.37 -15.98
CA PRO A 33 8.01 -5.48 -16.48
C PRO A 33 7.43 -4.34 -17.34
N GLN A 34 6.35 -4.59 -18.09
CA GLN A 34 5.62 -3.62 -18.88
C GLN A 34 4.11 -3.93 -18.95
N ALA A 35 3.31 -2.93 -19.30
CA ALA A 35 1.87 -3.04 -19.42
C ALA A 35 1.50 -3.52 -20.83
N SER A 36 1.82 -4.78 -21.13
CA SER A 36 1.47 -5.42 -22.41
C SER A 36 0.84 -6.80 -22.20
N PRO A 37 -0.02 -7.27 -23.13
CA PRO A 37 -0.60 -8.60 -23.08
C PRO A 37 0.45 -9.71 -23.01
N GLU A 38 1.55 -9.59 -23.77
CA GLU A 38 2.63 -10.59 -23.84
C GLU A 38 3.36 -10.69 -22.50
N ALA A 39 3.60 -9.54 -21.83
CA ALA A 39 4.19 -9.53 -20.50
C ALA A 39 3.25 -10.17 -19.46
N LEU A 40 1.94 -9.93 -19.58
CA LEU A 40 0.94 -10.53 -18.71
C LEU A 40 0.90 -12.05 -18.90
N GLU A 41 0.86 -12.54 -20.13
CA GLU A 41 0.86 -13.96 -20.47
C GLU A 41 2.16 -14.63 -20.02
N ALA A 42 3.32 -14.04 -20.29
CA ALA A 42 4.61 -14.59 -19.92
C ALA A 42 4.78 -14.76 -18.40
N VAL A 43 4.14 -13.90 -17.61
CA VAL A 43 4.18 -13.94 -16.15
C VAL A 43 3.08 -14.84 -15.58
N LEU A 44 1.81 -14.62 -15.96
CA LEU A 44 0.66 -15.36 -15.41
C LEU A 44 0.52 -16.77 -15.98
N GLY A 45 0.88 -17.00 -17.25
CA GLY A 45 0.83 -18.33 -17.88
C GLY A 45 1.77 -19.35 -17.23
N LYS A 46 2.70 -18.89 -16.37
CA LYS A 46 3.63 -19.72 -15.59
C LYS A 46 3.26 -19.79 -14.10
N VAL A 47 2.13 -19.21 -13.70
CA VAL A 47 1.68 -19.24 -12.30
C VAL A 47 0.86 -20.50 -12.06
N GLU A 48 1.45 -21.44 -11.35
CA GLU A 48 0.76 -22.62 -10.85
C GLU A 48 -0.28 -22.25 -9.78
N GLU A 49 -1.34 -23.05 -9.67
CA GLU A 49 -2.41 -22.87 -8.68
C GLU A 49 -1.87 -22.71 -7.25
N HIS A 50 -0.96 -23.59 -6.85
CA HIS A 50 -0.31 -23.55 -5.53
C HIS A 50 0.46 -22.24 -5.29
N ARG A 51 1.09 -21.69 -6.33
CA ARG A 51 1.79 -20.42 -6.25
C ARG A 51 0.80 -19.27 -6.08
N PHE A 52 -0.31 -19.29 -6.80
CA PHE A 52 -1.35 -18.26 -6.67
C PHE A 52 -2.03 -18.32 -5.30
N ALA A 53 -2.33 -19.51 -4.78
CA ALA A 53 -2.90 -19.71 -3.46
C ALA A 53 -2.00 -19.11 -2.36
N ARG A 54 -0.69 -19.38 -2.42
CA ARG A 54 0.29 -18.77 -1.50
C ARG A 54 0.32 -17.24 -1.58
N LEU A 55 0.21 -16.66 -2.78
CA LEU A 55 0.13 -15.20 -2.92
C LEU A 55 -1.13 -14.65 -2.25
N LYS A 56 -2.28 -15.31 -2.42
CA LYS A 56 -3.54 -14.94 -1.76
C LYS A 56 -3.44 -15.04 -0.23
N GLU A 57 -2.89 -16.13 0.29
CA GLU A 57 -2.66 -16.31 1.73
C GLU A 57 -1.81 -15.17 2.30
N ARG A 58 -0.73 -14.79 1.61
CA ARG A 58 0.16 -13.70 2.04
C ARG A 58 -0.53 -12.35 2.03
N VAL A 59 -1.40 -12.09 1.06
CA VAL A 59 -2.25 -10.89 1.02
C VAL A 59 -3.18 -10.86 2.23
N LEU A 60 -3.86 -11.97 2.53
CA LEU A 60 -4.78 -12.09 3.67
C LEU A 60 -4.06 -12.03 5.03
N ALA A 61 -2.79 -12.46 5.09
CA ALA A 61 -1.96 -12.37 6.27
C ALA A 61 -1.45 -10.94 6.55
N ARG A 62 -1.68 -9.97 5.66
CA ARG A 62 -1.37 -8.55 5.95
C ARG A 62 -2.34 -8.02 6.99
N ASN A 63 -1.84 -7.14 7.86
CA ASN A 63 -2.69 -6.41 8.79
C ASN A 63 -3.81 -5.71 7.99
N PRO A 64 -5.11 -5.95 8.26
CA PRO A 64 -6.21 -5.32 7.54
C PRO A 64 -6.13 -3.80 7.49
N ARG A 65 -5.51 -3.19 8.51
CA ARG A 65 -5.24 -1.76 8.60
C ARG A 65 -4.26 -1.22 7.55
N THR A 66 -3.55 -2.09 6.85
CA THR A 66 -2.74 -1.73 5.67
C THR A 66 -3.62 -1.26 4.51
N TRP A 67 -4.86 -1.78 4.43
CA TRP A 67 -5.75 -1.60 3.28
C TRP A 67 -6.86 -0.58 3.52
N SER A 68 -7.23 -0.37 4.79
CA SER A 68 -8.34 0.47 5.17
C SER A 68 -8.03 1.22 6.46
N TYR A 69 -8.40 2.48 6.48
CA TYR A 69 -8.46 3.31 7.68
C TYR A 69 -9.91 3.43 8.16
N ASP A 70 -10.09 3.62 9.45
CA ASP A 70 -11.39 3.83 10.06
C ASP A 70 -11.52 5.22 10.70
N ARG A 71 -12.65 5.46 11.38
CA ARG A 71 -12.93 6.75 12.04
C ARG A 71 -11.93 7.08 13.15
N SER A 72 -11.37 6.08 13.83
CA SER A 72 -10.34 6.30 14.85
C SER A 72 -9.06 6.85 14.25
N ASP A 73 -8.70 6.42 13.05
CA ASP A 73 -7.52 6.90 12.33
C ASP A 73 -7.67 8.35 11.89
N CYS A 74 -8.85 8.71 11.37
CA CYS A 74 -9.19 10.09 11.07
C CYS A 74 -9.06 10.98 12.32
N ARG A 75 -9.53 10.50 13.49
CA ARG A 75 -9.39 11.23 14.75
C ARG A 75 -7.94 11.36 15.19
N ALA A 76 -7.15 10.29 15.09
CA ALA A 76 -5.73 10.31 15.45
C ALA A 76 -4.94 11.31 14.59
N LEU A 77 -5.23 11.38 13.28
CA LEU A 77 -4.64 12.37 12.39
C LEU A 77 -5.00 13.79 12.81
N VAL A 78 -6.29 14.07 13.05
CA VAL A 78 -6.74 15.40 13.47
C VAL A 78 -6.10 15.81 14.79
N GLU A 79 -6.05 14.92 15.78
CA GLU A 79 -5.42 15.20 17.07
C GLU A 79 -3.92 15.48 16.90
N ARG A 80 -3.23 14.72 16.03
CA ARG A 80 -1.83 14.98 15.70
C ARG A 80 -1.66 16.37 15.10
N LEU A 81 -2.49 16.77 14.13
CA LEU A 81 -2.41 18.10 13.53
C LEU A 81 -2.67 19.22 14.54
N ARG A 82 -3.65 19.05 15.44
CA ARG A 82 -3.91 20.02 16.53
C ARG A 82 -2.72 20.18 17.46
N SER A 83 -2.04 19.08 17.82
CA SER A 83 -0.85 19.14 18.68
C SER A 83 0.30 19.94 18.05
N LEU A 84 0.41 19.97 16.72
CA LEU A 84 1.42 20.76 16.02
C LEU A 84 1.13 22.27 16.08
N THR A 85 -0.15 22.64 16.08
CA THR A 85 -0.58 24.05 16.21
C THR A 85 -0.56 24.57 17.65
N ALA A 86 -0.53 23.69 18.65
CA ALA A 86 -0.54 24.04 20.06
C ALA A 86 0.85 24.38 20.63
N VAL A 87 1.92 24.27 19.82
CA VAL A 87 3.24 24.78 20.19
C VAL A 87 3.17 26.31 20.22
N PRO A 88 3.39 26.98 21.37
CA PRO A 88 3.47 28.44 21.42
C PRO A 88 4.60 28.89 20.50
N GLY A 89 4.31 29.78 19.56
CA GLY A 89 5.23 30.15 18.50
C GLY A 89 6.51 30.80 19.02
N SER A 90 7.63 30.09 18.97
CA SER A 90 8.94 30.75 18.85
C SER A 90 9.14 31.24 17.41
N PHE A 91 8.64 30.50 16.42
CA PHE A 91 8.75 30.86 15.00
C PHE A 91 8.01 32.15 14.62
N ALA A 92 6.86 32.44 15.24
CA ALA A 92 6.12 33.68 14.98
C ALA A 92 6.78 34.92 15.61
N ALA A 93 7.49 34.74 16.73
CA ALA A 93 8.23 35.82 17.39
C ALA A 93 9.53 36.15 16.65
N GLU A 94 10.23 35.14 16.10
CA GLU A 94 11.45 35.33 15.31
C GLU A 94 11.20 35.90 13.90
N ALA A 95 10.02 35.67 13.31
CA ALA A 95 9.68 36.22 12.00
C ALA A 95 9.25 37.70 12.02
N LEU A 96 9.01 38.27 13.20
CA LEU A 96 8.60 39.67 13.42
C LEU A 96 9.71 40.53 14.06
N ALA A 97 10.91 39.99 14.27
CA ALA A 97 12.10 40.67 14.77
C ALA A 97 13.08 40.96 13.62
#